data_AF-A0A5J4U5U9-F1
#
_entry.id   AF-A0A5J4U5U9-F1
#
_cell.length_a   1.000
_cell.length_b   1.000
_cell.length_c   1.000
_cell.angle_alpha   90.00
_cell.angle_beta   90.00
_cell.angle_gamma   90.00
#
_symmetry.space_group_name_H-M   'P 1'
#
loop_
_entity.id
_entity.type
_entity.pdbx_description
1 polymer ?
#
loop_
_entity_poly.entity_id
_entity_poly.type
_entity_poly.pdbx_seq_one_letter_code
_entity_poly.pdbx_strand_id
1 'polypeptide(L)'
;VDIWSVGVALYLLITHKYPFESKNAFDLQQLYKKCQNERNGIIDRPSEIVDDNIWDLLIKLLDFNPIRRISAEKALKHSFFTSQQALSQITPQAKQIANKAQQARDKNITIYDTDSTYIVQTQEITRILKNDPEVEEQNIIIKYDGSITSKPKQEGTKCCCVVL
;
A
#
# COMPACT_ATOMS: atom_id res chain seq x y z
N VAL A 1 -2.89 -13.14 -10.16
CA VAL A 1 -2.72 -13.68 -8.79
C VAL A 1 -2.48 -12.52 -7.81
N ASP A 2 -1.74 -11.49 -8.23
CA ASP A 2 -1.27 -10.38 -7.38
C ASP A 2 -2.39 -9.57 -6.71
N ILE A 3 -3.47 -9.27 -7.45
CA ILE A 3 -4.64 -8.53 -6.90
C ILE A 3 -5.26 -9.24 -5.69
N TRP A 4 -5.27 -10.58 -5.71
CA TRP A 4 -5.80 -11.36 -4.60
C TRP A 4 -4.92 -11.20 -3.36
N SER A 5 -3.60 -11.33 -3.54
CA SER A 5 -2.63 -11.16 -2.47
C SER A 5 -2.72 -9.76 -1.84
N VAL A 6 -2.92 -8.72 -2.67
CA VAL A 6 -3.18 -7.35 -2.19
C VAL A 6 -4.45 -7.29 -1.35
N GLY A 7 -5.55 -7.91 -1.78
CA GLY A 7 -6.78 -7.99 -1.01
C GLY A 7 -6.60 -8.70 0.35
N VAL A 8 -5.85 -9.81 0.38
CA VAL A 8 -5.55 -10.54 1.63
C VAL A 8 -4.69 -9.70 2.55
N ALA A 9 -3.66 -9.03 2.02
CA ALA A 9 -2.79 -8.15 2.79
C ALA A 9 -3.58 -6.96 3.37
N LEU A 10 -4.42 -6.32 2.56
CA LEU A 10 -5.27 -5.20 3.01
C LEU A 10 -6.23 -5.64 4.12
N TYR A 11 -6.89 -6.80 3.97
CA TYR A 11 -7.75 -7.36 5.01
C TYR A 11 -6.98 -7.61 6.31
N LEU A 12 -5.76 -8.16 6.21
CA LEU A 12 -4.89 -8.42 7.35
C LEU A 12 -4.46 -7.13 8.05
N LEU A 13 -4.15 -6.07 7.30
CA LEU A 13 -3.78 -4.77 7.86
C LEU A 13 -4.91 -4.13 8.67
N ILE A 14 -6.16 -4.35 8.28
CA ILE A 14 -7.32 -3.75 8.94
C ILE A 14 -7.81 -4.57 10.13
N THR A 15 -7.87 -5.89 9.97
CA THR A 15 -8.52 -6.78 10.95
C THR A 15 -7.53 -7.51 11.86
N HIS A 16 -6.24 -7.48 11.52
CA HIS A 16 -5.19 -8.32 12.11
C HIS A 16 -5.50 -9.83 12.07
N LYS A 17 -6.41 -10.25 11.18
CA LYS A 17 -6.82 -11.64 10.97
C LYS A 17 -6.74 -11.97 9.49
N TYR A 18 -6.69 -13.25 9.15
CA TYR A 18 -6.80 -13.67 7.76
C TYR A 18 -8.28 -13.74 7.35
N PRO A 19 -8.61 -13.41 6.08
CA PRO A 19 -9.99 -13.50 5.59
C PRO A 19 -10.50 -14.95 5.51
N PHE A 20 -9.59 -15.92 5.52
CA PHE A 20 -9.89 -17.35 5.50
C PHE A 20 -9.01 -18.06 6.51
N GLU A 21 -9.63 -18.82 7.42
CA GLU A 21 -8.90 -19.68 8.34
C GLU A 21 -8.66 -21.05 7.73
N SER A 22 -7.41 -21.49 7.70
CA SER A 22 -7.04 -22.83 7.25
C SER A 22 -5.89 -23.37 8.07
N LYS A 23 -5.91 -24.68 8.34
CA LYS A 23 -4.83 -25.36 9.06
C LYS A 23 -3.66 -25.72 8.15
N ASN A 24 -3.87 -25.80 6.84
CA ASN A 24 -2.84 -26.13 5.86
C ASN A 24 -3.15 -25.51 4.48
N ALA A 25 -2.13 -25.41 3.62
CA ALA A 25 -2.25 -24.80 2.29
C ALA A 25 -3.18 -25.57 1.33
N PHE A 26 -3.32 -26.88 1.54
CA PHE A 26 -4.21 -27.72 0.72
C PHE A 26 -5.68 -27.37 0.95
N ASP A 27 -6.06 -27.13 2.21
CA ASP A 27 -7.41 -26.73 2.60
C ASP A 27 -7.79 -25.36 2.02
N LEU A 28 -6.84 -24.41 1.95
CA LEU A 28 -7.06 -23.13 1.26
C LEU A 28 -7.33 -23.30 -0.22
N GLN A 29 -6.56 -24.16 -0.90
CA GLN A 29 -6.77 -24.40 -2.33
C GLN A 29 -8.12 -25.05 -2.59
N GLN A 30 -8.56 -25.97 -1.71
CA GLN A 30 -9.89 -26.57 -1.82
C GLN A 30 -10.99 -25.56 -1.54
N LEU A 31 -10.86 -24.74 -0.51
CA LEU A 31 -11.81 -23.67 -0.19
C LEU A 31 -11.92 -22.67 -1.34
N TYR A 32 -10.79 -22.26 -1.91
CA TYR A 32 -10.75 -21.39 -3.08
C TYR A 32 -11.48 -22.00 -4.28
N LYS A 33 -11.20 -23.28 -4.61
CA LYS A 33 -11.88 -23.99 -5.71
C LYS A 33 -13.37 -24.13 -5.47
N LYS A 34 -13.78 -24.43 -4.23
CA LYS A 34 -15.20 -24.53 -3.85
C LYS A 34 -15.91 -23.20 -4.04
N CYS A 35 -15.38 -22.12 -3.47
CA CYS A 35 -15.96 -20.78 -3.58
C CYS A 35 -16.00 -20.26 -5.03
N GLN A 36 -15.02 -20.62 -5.85
CA GLN A 36 -15.00 -20.29 -7.28
C GLN A 36 -16.15 -20.97 -8.05
N ASN A 37 -16.44 -22.24 -7.73
CA ASN A 37 -17.48 -23.02 -8.40
C ASN A 37 -18.90 -22.65 -7.94
N GLU A 38 -19.06 -22.33 -6.65
CA GLU A 38 -20.37 -22.04 -6.05
C GLU A 38 -20.85 -20.60 -6.29
N ARG A 39 -20.05 -19.72 -6.94
CA ARG A 39 -20.32 -18.29 -7.19
C ARG A 39 -20.67 -17.45 -5.93
N ASN A 40 -20.59 -18.05 -4.75
CA ASN A 40 -21.00 -17.50 -3.46
C ASN A 40 -19.88 -17.65 -2.42
N GLY A 41 -18.65 -17.33 -2.79
CA GLY A 41 -17.62 -17.05 -1.79
C GLY A 41 -17.94 -15.74 -1.08
N ILE A 42 -18.75 -15.81 -0.02
CA ILE A 42 -19.11 -14.66 0.80
C ILE A 42 -18.03 -14.54 1.87
N ILE A 43 -17.32 -13.42 1.85
CA ILE A 43 -16.49 -12.99 2.98
C ILE A 43 -17.42 -12.19 3.88
N ASP A 44 -17.57 -12.63 5.12
CA ASP A 44 -18.37 -11.89 6.09
C ASP A 44 -17.66 -10.59 6.44
N ARG A 45 -18.43 -9.50 6.53
CA ARG A 45 -17.90 -8.20 6.90
C ARG A 45 -17.50 -8.21 8.38
N PRO A 46 -16.20 -8.08 8.70
CA PRO A 46 -15.77 -7.95 10.09
C PRO A 46 -16.20 -6.59 10.65
N SER A 47 -16.50 -6.55 11.95
CA SER A 47 -16.92 -5.33 12.66
C SER A 47 -15.90 -4.20 12.62
N GLU A 48 -14.62 -4.55 12.43
CA GLU A 48 -13.48 -3.66 12.33
C GLU A 48 -13.54 -2.78 11.05
N ILE A 49 -14.21 -3.24 9.99
CA ILE A 49 -14.35 -2.49 8.73
C ILE A 49 -15.64 -1.68 8.76
N VAL A 50 -15.55 -0.46 9.28
CA VAL A 50 -16.69 0.47 9.36
C VAL A 50 -16.91 1.23 8.04
N ASP A 51 -15.86 1.52 7.28
CA ASP A 51 -15.96 2.27 6.02
C ASP A 51 -16.46 1.39 4.86
N ASP A 52 -17.56 1.80 4.24
CA ASP A 52 -18.17 1.10 3.11
C ASP A 52 -17.30 1.11 1.85
N ASN A 53 -16.50 2.17 1.63
CA ASN A 53 -15.60 2.25 0.47
C ASN A 53 -14.45 1.24 0.59
N ILE A 54 -13.93 1.03 1.81
CA ILE A 54 -12.91 0.00 2.08
C ILE A 54 -13.50 -1.38 1.84
N TRP A 55 -14.71 -1.61 2.39
CA TRP A 55 -15.39 -2.89 2.25
C TRP A 55 -15.67 -3.25 0.78
N ASP A 56 -16.20 -2.29 0.01
CA ASP A 56 -16.49 -2.45 -1.41
C ASP A 56 -15.21 -2.72 -2.22
N LEU A 57 -14.09 -2.04 -1.90
CA LEU A 57 -12.79 -2.32 -2.51
C LEU A 57 -12.32 -3.75 -2.20
N LEU A 58 -12.42 -4.18 -0.94
CA LEU A 58 -12.00 -5.51 -0.49
C LEU A 58 -12.77 -6.64 -1.19
N ILE A 59 -14.09 -6.52 -1.31
CA ILE A 59 -14.90 -7.53 -2.04
C ILE A 59 -14.43 -7.64 -3.48
N LYS A 60 -14.13 -6.51 -4.14
CA LYS A 60 -13.68 -6.48 -5.53
C LYS A 60 -12.27 -7.07 -5.71
N LEU A 61 -11.38 -6.86 -4.75
CA LEU A 61 -10.02 -7.44 -4.72
C LEU A 61 -10.06 -8.95 -4.45
N LEU A 62 -10.95 -9.38 -3.56
CA LEU A 62 -11.13 -10.76 -3.12
C LEU A 62 -12.23 -11.51 -3.88
N ASP A 63 -12.57 -11.07 -5.11
CA ASP A 63 -13.49 -11.83 -5.96
C ASP A 63 -12.84 -13.16 -6.37
N PHE A 64 -13.50 -14.27 -6.04
CA PHE A 64 -13.05 -15.62 -6.39
C PHE A 64 -13.01 -15.86 -7.90
N ASN A 65 -13.82 -15.16 -8.67
CA ASN A 65 -13.77 -15.22 -10.12
C ASN A 65 -12.68 -14.25 -10.65
N PRO A 66 -11.56 -14.76 -11.19
CA PRO A 66 -10.46 -13.92 -11.66
C PRO A 66 -10.85 -13.01 -12.83
N ILE A 67 -11.92 -13.33 -13.57
CA ILE A 67 -12.42 -12.51 -14.69
C ILE A 67 -13.20 -11.30 -14.17
N ARG A 68 -13.91 -11.45 -13.05
CA ARG A 68 -14.70 -10.38 -12.41
C ARG A 68 -13.87 -9.54 -11.44
N ARG A 69 -12.78 -10.11 -10.93
CA ARG A 69 -11.83 -9.45 -10.04
C ARG A 69 -11.35 -8.13 -10.65
N ILE A 70 -11.33 -7.09 -9.82
CA ILE A 70 -10.90 -5.76 -10.24
C ILE A 70 -9.44 -5.78 -10.73
N SER A 71 -9.11 -5.01 -11.76
CA SER A 71 -7.71 -4.81 -12.16
C SER A 71 -7.02 -3.79 -11.26
N ALA A 72 -5.68 -3.82 -11.17
CA ALA A 72 -4.91 -2.84 -10.40
C ALA A 72 -5.26 -1.39 -10.79
N GLU A 73 -5.33 -1.12 -12.09
CA GLU A 73 -5.69 0.21 -12.60
C GLU A 73 -7.09 0.67 -12.13
N LYS A 74 -8.07 -0.23 -12.13
CA LYS A 74 -9.43 0.07 -11.64
C LYS A 74 -9.45 0.21 -10.11
N ALA A 75 -8.65 -0.57 -9.39
CA ALA A 75 -8.54 -0.51 -7.94
C ALA A 75 -7.96 0.83 -7.47
N LEU A 76 -6.94 1.35 -8.15
CA LEU A 76 -6.36 2.68 -7.84
C LEU A 76 -7.36 3.83 -8.09
N LYS A 77 -8.31 3.65 -9.02
CA LYS A 77 -9.36 4.62 -9.30
C LYS A 77 -10.58 4.50 -8.37
N HIS A 78 -10.56 3.56 -7.41
CA HIS A 78 -11.67 3.32 -6.50
C HIS A 78 -11.94 4.53 -5.59
N SER A 79 -13.21 4.72 -5.20
CA SER A 79 -13.64 5.81 -4.31
C SER A 79 -12.90 5.83 -2.97
N PHE A 80 -12.35 4.69 -2.55
CA PHE A 80 -11.47 4.63 -1.38
C PHE A 80 -10.26 5.57 -1.52
N PHE A 81 -9.66 5.67 -2.70
CA PHE A 81 -8.51 6.55 -2.96
C PHE A 81 -8.92 7.91 -3.55
N THR A 82 -10.05 7.98 -4.26
CA THR A 82 -10.44 9.16 -5.06
C THR A 82 -11.58 9.99 -4.47
N SER A 83 -12.19 9.56 -3.37
CA SER A 83 -13.28 10.30 -2.71
C SER A 83 -12.79 11.63 -2.12
N GLN A 84 -13.74 12.55 -1.91
CA GLN A 84 -13.47 13.81 -1.20
C GLN A 84 -12.91 13.55 0.21
N GLN A 85 -13.37 12.50 0.88
CA GLN A 85 -12.84 12.07 2.17
C GLN A 85 -11.35 11.73 2.07
N ALA A 86 -10.94 10.94 1.08
CA ALA A 86 -9.53 10.61 0.86
C ALA A 86 -8.69 11.86 0.56
N LEU A 87 -9.17 12.74 -0.32
CA LEU A 87 -8.48 13.99 -0.66
C LEU A 87 -8.35 14.93 0.54
N SER A 88 -9.30 14.89 1.48
CA SER A 88 -9.25 15.70 2.71
C SER A 88 -8.19 15.22 3.71
N GLN A 89 -7.78 13.94 3.63
CA GLN A 89 -6.72 13.37 4.47
C GLN A 89 -5.32 13.75 3.99
N ILE A 90 -5.19 14.33 2.80
CA ILE A 90 -3.90 14.80 2.26
C ILE A 90 -3.44 16.01 3.07
N THR A 91 -2.35 15.79 3.79
CA THR A 91 -1.76 16.81 4.66
C THR A 91 -1.17 17.99 3.87
N PRO A 92 -1.19 19.22 4.43
CA PRO A 92 -0.53 20.37 3.81
C PRO A 92 0.95 20.15 3.51
N GLN A 93 1.64 19.40 4.37
CA GLN A 93 3.05 19.05 4.22
C GLN A 93 3.29 18.19 2.98
N ALA A 94 2.45 17.18 2.73
CA ALA A 94 2.53 16.36 1.53
C ALA A 94 2.41 17.21 0.25
N LYS A 95 1.51 18.22 0.26
CA LYS A 95 1.38 19.18 -0.86
C LYS A 95 2.62 20.03 -1.05
N GLN A 96 3.22 20.51 0.05
CA GLN A 96 4.47 21.29 -0.02
C GLN A 96 5.63 20.47 -0.57
N ILE A 97 5.74 19.20 -0.17
CA ILE A 97 6.75 18.27 -0.68
C ILE A 97 6.58 18.06 -2.20
N ALA A 98 5.35 17.77 -2.63
CA ALA A 98 5.03 17.60 -4.05
C ALA A 98 5.43 18.83 -4.88
N ASN A 99 5.09 20.03 -4.39
CA ASN A 99 5.42 21.29 -5.06
C ASN A 99 6.94 21.53 -5.14
N LYS A 100 7.69 21.19 -4.08
CA LYS A 100 9.15 21.27 -4.09
C LYS A 100 9.76 20.32 -5.11
N ALA A 101 9.25 19.08 -5.20
CA ALA A 101 9.68 18.12 -6.19
C ALA A 101 9.40 18.60 -7.63
N GLN A 102 8.24 19.21 -7.89
CA GLN A 102 7.92 19.79 -9.20
C GLN A 102 8.87 20.93 -9.62
N GLN A 103 9.34 21.72 -8.65
CA GLN A 103 10.25 22.84 -8.92
C GLN A 103 11.70 22.41 -9.07
N ALA A 104 12.09 21.29 -8.47
CA ALA A 104 13.42 20.73 -8.60
C ALA A 104 13.63 20.21 -10.02
N ARG A 105 14.74 20.62 -10.65
CA ARG A 105 15.11 20.21 -12.03
C ARG A 105 15.95 18.93 -12.05
N ASP A 106 15.72 18.05 -11.08
CA ASP A 106 16.47 16.81 -10.94
C ASP A 106 15.86 15.73 -11.83
N LYS A 107 16.71 15.03 -12.59
CA LYS A 107 16.30 13.94 -13.49
C LYS A 107 15.79 12.69 -12.77
N ASN A 108 16.01 12.61 -11.45
CA ASN A 108 15.61 11.48 -10.63
C ASN A 108 14.20 11.63 -10.05
N ILE A 109 13.52 12.75 -10.31
CA ILE A 109 12.17 13.01 -9.82
C ILE A 109 11.17 12.33 -10.76
N THR A 110 10.36 11.44 -10.20
CA THR A 110 9.31 10.71 -10.91
C THR A 110 7.98 11.46 -10.85
N ILE A 111 7.02 11.02 -11.67
CA ILE A 111 5.65 11.55 -11.64
C ILE A 111 4.97 11.36 -10.27
N TYR A 112 5.37 10.36 -9.50
CA TYR A 112 4.80 10.06 -8.19
C TYR A 112 5.33 11.01 -7.10
N ASP A 113 6.57 11.48 -7.23
CA ASP A 113 7.16 12.47 -6.32
C ASP A 113 6.49 13.85 -6.47
N THR A 114 5.89 14.11 -7.63
CA THR A 114 5.21 15.37 -7.92
C THR A 114 3.74 15.38 -7.53
N ASP A 115 3.18 14.25 -7.10
CA ASP A 115 1.77 14.13 -6.73
C ASP A 115 1.60 13.90 -5.22
N SER A 116 0.94 14.85 -4.57
CA SER A 116 0.68 14.82 -3.13
C SER A 116 -0.13 13.62 -2.65
N THR A 117 -0.86 12.93 -3.53
CA THR A 117 -1.66 11.75 -3.19
C THR A 117 -0.81 10.51 -2.94
N TYR A 118 0.44 10.49 -3.44
CA TYR A 118 1.40 9.40 -3.26
C TYR A 118 2.42 9.68 -2.15
N ILE A 119 2.32 10.81 -1.47
CA ILE A 119 3.29 11.22 -0.44
C ILE A 119 2.76 10.89 0.94
N VAL A 120 3.53 10.08 1.67
CA VAL A 120 3.27 9.71 3.08
C VAL A 120 4.25 10.45 3.98
N GLN A 121 3.77 10.96 5.12
CA GLN A 121 4.64 11.63 6.07
C GLN A 121 5.51 10.63 6.84
N THR A 122 6.81 10.89 6.91
CA THR A 122 7.77 10.07 7.67
C THR A 122 7.38 9.94 9.14
N GLN A 123 6.81 10.99 9.75
CA GLN A 123 6.41 10.96 11.16
C GLN A 123 5.38 9.87 11.48
N GLU A 124 4.40 9.65 10.60
CA GLU A 124 3.42 8.58 10.79
C GLU A 124 4.07 7.20 10.66
N ILE A 125 5.01 7.07 9.73
CA ILE A 125 5.77 5.83 9.54
C ILE A 125 6.63 5.52 10.78
N THR A 126 7.34 6.50 11.34
CA THR A 126 8.15 6.35 12.56
C THR A 126 7.32 6.05 13.81
N ARG A 127 6.03 6.42 13.84
CA ARG A 127 5.14 6.00 14.94
C ARG A 127 4.84 4.50 14.90
N ILE A 128 4.76 3.94 13.69
CA ILE A 128 4.44 2.53 13.46
C ILE A 128 5.71 1.67 13.57
N LEU A 129 6.76 2.08 12.86
CA LEU A 129 8.07 1.46 12.90
C LEU A 129 8.82 2.09 14.07
N LYS A 130 9.01 1.36 15.16
CA LYS A 130 9.77 1.83 16.36
C LYS A 130 11.21 2.30 16.05
N ASN A 131 11.65 2.20 14.80
CA ASN A 131 12.95 2.57 14.28
C ASN A 131 12.75 3.54 13.10
N ASP A 132 13.70 4.47 12.94
CA ASP A 132 13.71 5.40 11.81
C ASP A 132 14.16 4.66 10.53
N PRO A 133 13.30 4.57 9.49
CA PRO A 133 13.62 3.85 8.26
C PRO A 133 14.82 4.46 7.52
N GLU A 134 15.08 5.76 7.67
CA GLU A 134 16.25 6.39 7.04
C GLU A 134 17.56 5.94 7.70
N VAL A 135 17.54 5.72 9.02
CA VAL A 135 18.69 5.19 9.76
C VAL A 135 18.94 3.75 9.36
N GLU A 136 17.88 2.96 9.17
CA GLU A 136 18.00 1.59 8.68
C GLU A 136 18.57 1.55 7.26
N GLU A 137 18.08 2.39 6.35
CA GLU A 137 18.63 2.52 5.00
C GLU A 137 20.11 2.92 5.03
N GLN A 138 20.50 3.90 5.84
CA GLN A 138 21.91 4.29 5.99
C GLN A 138 22.76 3.16 6.54
N ASN A 139 22.26 2.40 7.52
CA ASN A 139 22.98 1.25 8.07
C ASN A 139 23.13 0.13 7.01
N ILE A 140 22.10 -0.09 6.20
CA ILE A 140 22.16 -1.01 5.05
C ILE A 140 23.20 -0.51 4.06
N ILE A 141 23.15 0.76 3.65
CA ILE A 141 24.13 1.35 2.74
C ILE A 141 25.53 1.20 3.31
N ILE A 142 25.81 1.62 4.56
CA ILE A 142 27.13 1.49 5.20
C ILE A 142 27.60 0.04 5.24
N LYS A 143 26.71 -0.90 5.54
CA LYS A 143 27.00 -2.34 5.59
C LYS A 143 27.40 -2.91 4.23
N TYR A 144 26.84 -2.40 3.13
CA TYR A 144 27.16 -2.83 1.77
C TYR A 144 28.22 -1.95 1.07
N ASP A 145 28.39 -0.69 1.49
CA ASP A 145 29.32 0.31 0.97
C ASP A 145 30.71 0.25 1.63
N GLY A 146 30.87 -0.54 2.70
CA GLY A 146 32.17 -1.01 3.17
C GLY A 146 32.98 -1.81 2.12
N SER A 147 32.46 -1.97 0.90
CA SER A 147 33.12 -2.62 -0.22
C SER A 147 33.51 -1.68 -1.38
N ILE A 148 32.88 -0.50 -1.60
CA ILE A 148 33.23 0.39 -2.73
C ILE A 148 32.90 1.87 -2.45
N THR A 149 33.92 2.68 -2.18
CA THR A 149 33.83 4.14 -1.98
C THR A 149 32.99 4.92 -3.01
N SER A 150 31.94 5.68 -2.60
CA SER A 150 31.64 7.00 -3.21
C SER A 150 30.79 7.96 -2.35
N LYS A 151 31.26 9.22 -2.34
CA LYS A 151 30.87 10.50 -1.70
C LYS A 151 29.44 10.73 -1.13
N PRO A 152 29.32 11.55 -0.07
CA PRO A 152 28.06 11.86 0.62
C PRO A 152 27.13 12.76 -0.22
N LYS A 153 25.84 12.41 -0.28
CA LYS A 153 24.77 13.28 -0.80
C LYS A 153 24.45 14.38 0.21
N GLN A 154 24.46 15.62 -0.27
CA GLN A 154 24.16 16.81 0.53
C GLN A 154 22.70 16.85 0.98
N GLU A 155 22.50 17.39 2.18
CA GLU A 155 21.25 17.58 2.89
C GLU A 155 20.21 18.32 2.05
N GLY A 156 19.17 17.60 1.63
CA GLY A 156 17.95 18.13 1.04
C GLY A 156 16.76 17.43 1.69
N THR A 157 15.72 18.18 2.03
CA THR A 157 14.56 17.75 2.83
C THR A 157 14.04 16.37 2.40
N LYS A 158 14.04 15.44 3.35
CA LYS A 158 13.99 13.99 3.14
C LYS A 158 12.55 13.49 3.10
N CYS A 159 12.23 12.59 2.15
CA CYS A 159 10.93 11.95 2.01
C CYS A 159 11.09 10.51 1.49
N CYS A 160 10.40 9.56 2.12
CA CYS A 160 10.21 8.21 1.59
C CYS A 160 8.99 8.20 0.66
N CYS A 161 9.19 7.86 -0.61
CA CYS A 161 8.10 7.43 -1.49
C CYS A 161 7.87 5.93 -1.30
N VAL A 162 6.67 5.54 -0.85
CA VAL A 162 6.22 4.15 -0.88
C VAL A 162 5.59 3.92 -2.25
N VAL A 163 6.32 3.23 -3.12
CA VAL A 163 5.77 2.73 -4.39
C VAL A 163 4.99 1.45 -4.07
N LEU A 164 3.66 1.49 -4.19
CA LEU A 164 2.79 0.31 -4.17
C LEU A 164 2.75 -0.38 -5.54
#